data_AF-A0A3R6VDU4-F1
#
_entry.id   AF-A0A3R6VDU4-F1
#
_cell.length_a   1.000
_cell.length_b   1.000
_cell.length_c   1.000
_cell.angle_alpha   90.00
_cell.angle_beta   90.00
_cell.angle_gamma   90.00
#
_symmetry.space_group_name_H-M   'P 1'
#
loop_
_entity.id
_entity.type
_entity.pdbx_description
1 polymer ?
#
loop_
_entity_poly.entity_id
_entity_poly.type
_entity_poly.pdbx_seq_one_letter_code
_entity_poly.pdbx_strand_id
1 'polypeptide(L)'
;MYLVNVEIKATQSGYKAKMSFTDNKDKLHEKLIETERKASMQSNYLAGLIAVLEALQKPCNMSIYSYSDYIVEPIRQGWLQSWAQHDWKNAKGKTVRNAQQWQQVKKLLAPHAVRFIKNKED
;
A
#
# COMPACT_ATOMS: atom_id res chain seq x y z
N MET A 1 11.55 15.55 8.16
CA MET A 1 10.90 14.52 7.32
C MET A 1 9.99 13.71 8.24
N TYR A 2 8.67 13.78 8.08
CA TYR A 2 7.74 13.09 8.97
C TYR A 2 7.71 11.59 8.64
N LEU A 3 7.64 10.76 9.68
CA LEU A 3 7.34 9.34 9.54
C LEU A 3 5.82 9.17 9.57
N VAL A 4 5.25 8.73 8.46
CA VAL A 4 3.82 8.42 8.36
C VAL A 4 3.64 6.93 8.58
N ASN A 5 2.83 6.56 9.57
CA ASN A 5 2.40 5.18 9.79
C ASN A 5 1.11 4.95 9.03
N VAL A 6 1.05 3.85 8.28
CA VAL A 6 -0.12 3.47 7.49
C VAL A 6 -0.54 2.05 7.87
N GLU A 7 -1.80 1.87 8.22
CA GLU A 7 -2.40 0.56 8.50
C GLU A 7 -3.53 0.29 7.52
N ILE A 8 -3.49 -0.88 6.87
CA ILE A 8 -4.51 -1.26 5.88
C ILE A 8 -5.14 -2.58 6.30
N LYS A 9 -6.47 -2.59 6.36
CA LYS A 9 -7.29 -3.80 6.53
C LYS A 9 -8.31 -3.84 5.40
N ALA A 10 -8.52 -5.01 4.81
CA ALA A 10 -9.48 -5.18 3.72
C ALA A 10 -10.24 -6.50 3.86
N THR A 11 -11.49 -6.47 3.39
CA THR A 11 -12.37 -7.63 3.25
C THR A 11 -12.83 -7.71 1.78
N GLN A 12 -13.72 -8.65 1.45
CA GLN A 12 -14.35 -8.67 0.13
C GLN A 12 -15.42 -7.58 -0.06
N SER A 13 -15.88 -6.96 1.03
CA SER A 13 -16.92 -5.91 1.03
C SER A 13 -16.35 -4.50 1.08
N GLY A 14 -15.05 -4.32 1.35
CA GLY A 14 -14.43 -3.00 1.36
C GLY A 14 -13.03 -2.99 1.95
N TYR A 15 -12.54 -1.80 2.29
CA TYR A 15 -11.29 -1.61 3.00
C TYR A 15 -11.38 -0.44 4.00
N LYS A 16 -10.50 -0.50 5.00
CA LYS A 16 -10.19 0.59 5.92
C LYS A 16 -8.69 0.84 5.87
N ALA A 17 -8.30 2.08 5.64
CA ALA A 17 -6.91 2.50 5.60
C ALA A 17 -6.73 3.71 6.53
N LYS A 18 -5.92 3.54 7.57
CA LYS A 18 -5.60 4.58 8.54
C LYS A 18 -4.19 5.08 8.26
N MET A 19 -3.98 6.39 8.26
CA MET A 19 -2.65 6.99 8.29
C MET A 19 -2.51 7.93 9.47
N SER A 20 -1.33 7.97 10.08
CA SER A 20 -1.01 8.89 11.17
C SER A 20 0.42 9.40 11.09
N PHE A 21 0.65 10.62 11.53
CA PHE A 21 1.98 11.18 11.73
C PHE A 21 1.97 12.19 12.86
N THR A 22 3.10 12.35 13.53
CA THR A 22 3.30 13.38 14.55
C THR A 22 4.08 14.54 13.95
N ASP A 23 3.61 15.77 14.16
CA ASP A 23 4.32 16.96 13.70
C ASP A 23 5.46 17.37 14.65
N ASN A 24 6.13 18.49 14.36
CA ASN A 24 7.24 19.00 15.17
C ASN A 24 6.80 19.64 16.50
N LYS A 25 5.50 19.69 16.78
CA LYS A 25 4.91 20.19 18.02
C LYS A 25 4.28 19.05 18.83
N ASP A 26 4.69 17.82 18.57
CA ASP A 26 4.16 16.59 19.16
C ASP A 26 2.65 16.41 18.97
N LYS A 27 2.05 17.09 17.99
CA LYS A 27 0.64 16.92 17.68
C LYS A 27 0.46 15.74 16.74
N LEU A 28 -0.36 14.77 17.17
CA LEU A 28 -0.77 13.65 16.36
C LEU A 28 -1.82 14.09 15.32
N HIS A 29 -1.56 13.77 14.06
CA HIS A 29 -2.51 13.91 12.97
C HIS A 29 -2.89 12.53 12.47
N GLU A 30 -4.19 12.25 12.37
CA GLU A 30 -4.70 10.97 11.88
C GLU A 30 -5.75 11.18 10.79
N LYS A 31 -5.81 10.25 9.84
CA LYS A 31 -6.87 10.19 8.84
C LYS A 31 -7.26 8.74 8.60
N LEU A 32 -8.56 8.46 8.68
CA LEU A 32 -9.16 7.17 8.32
C LEU A 32 -9.89 7.32 6.99
N ILE A 33 -9.62 6.40 6.07
CA ILE A 33 -10.31 6.25 4.80
C ILE A 33 -11.02 4.90 4.84
N GLU A 34 -12.35 4.91 4.75
CA GLU A 34 -13.17 3.71 4.68
C GLU A 34 -13.98 3.74 3.39
N THR A 35 -14.05 2.61 2.69
CA THR A 35 -14.78 2.52 1.44
C THR A 35 -15.41 1.14 1.31
N GLU A 36 -16.73 1.13 1.11
CA GLU A 36 -17.47 -0.05 0.69
C GLU A 36 -17.23 -0.32 -0.79
N ARG A 37 -16.75 -1.52 -1.10
CA ARG A 37 -16.41 -1.94 -2.46
C ARG A 37 -16.45 -3.46 -2.53
N LYS A 38 -17.38 -3.99 -3.31
CA LYS A 38 -17.48 -5.43 -3.59
C LYS A 38 -16.41 -5.84 -4.60
N ALA A 39 -15.32 -6.45 -4.13
CA ALA A 39 -14.21 -6.94 -4.95
C ALA A 39 -13.44 -8.03 -4.22
N SER A 40 -12.42 -8.60 -4.87
CA SER A 40 -11.52 -9.52 -4.16
C SER A 40 -10.77 -8.79 -3.04
N MET A 41 -10.52 -9.49 -1.93
CA MET A 41 -9.78 -8.94 -0.78
C MET A 41 -8.43 -8.37 -1.20
N GLN A 42 -7.71 -9.02 -2.12
CA GLN A 42 -6.45 -8.51 -2.68
C GLN A 42 -6.62 -7.16 -3.39
N SER A 43 -7.69 -7.02 -4.18
CA SER A 43 -7.98 -5.77 -4.89
C SER A 43 -8.36 -4.65 -3.92
N ASN A 44 -9.08 -4.96 -2.83
CA ASN A 44 -9.42 -3.99 -1.80
C ASN A 44 -8.21 -3.58 -0.96
N TYR A 45 -7.27 -4.49 -0.67
CA TYR A 45 -5.99 -4.13 -0.07
C TYR A 45 -5.21 -3.11 -0.92
N LEU A 46 -5.12 -3.35 -2.24
CA LEU A 46 -4.47 -2.41 -3.15
C LEU A 46 -5.22 -1.08 -3.26
N ALA A 47 -6.55 -1.10 -3.27
CA ALA A 47 -7.36 0.11 -3.29
C ALA A 47 -7.11 0.97 -2.04
N GLY A 48 -7.03 0.35 -0.85
CA GLY A 48 -6.70 1.05 0.38
C GLY A 48 -5.29 1.65 0.39
N LEU A 49 -4.31 0.91 -0.15
CA LEU A 49 -2.96 1.45 -0.31
C LEU A 49 -2.94 2.66 -1.24
N ILE A 50 -3.59 2.55 -2.40
CA ILE A 50 -3.72 3.66 -3.37
C ILE A 50 -4.36 4.87 -2.71
N ALA A 51 -5.49 4.70 -2.03
CA ALA A 51 -6.23 5.80 -1.43
C ALA A 51 -5.41 6.57 -0.36
N VAL A 52 -4.60 5.85 0.44
CA VAL A 52 -3.68 6.51 1.38
C VAL A 52 -2.59 7.26 0.64
N LEU A 53 -1.96 6.65 -0.37
CA LEU A 53 -0.89 7.29 -1.13
C LEU A 53 -1.39 8.55 -1.86
N GLU A 54 -2.59 8.52 -2.42
CA GLU A 54 -3.23 9.68 -3.08
C GLU A 54 -3.58 10.80 -2.10
N ALA A 55 -3.80 10.47 -0.83
CA ALA A 55 -4.07 11.47 0.20
C ALA A 55 -2.81 12.22 0.66
N LEU A 56 -1.61 11.76 0.29
CA LEU A 56 -0.34 12.40 0.65
C LEU A 56 -0.03 13.55 -0.30
N GLN A 57 0.19 14.74 0.26
CA GLN A 57 0.45 15.94 -0.52
C GLN A 57 1.93 16.15 -0.84
N LYS A 58 2.84 15.45 -0.14
CA LYS A 58 4.29 15.67 -0.22
C LYS A 58 5.05 14.34 -0.09
N PRO A 59 6.24 14.22 -0.71
CA PRO A 59 7.21 13.16 -0.42
C PRO A 59 7.42 12.97 1.08
N CYS A 60 7.39 11.72 1.56
CA CYS A 60 7.54 11.40 2.97
C CYS A 60 8.13 10.00 3.19
N ASN A 61 8.55 9.76 4.43
CA ASN A 61 8.97 8.43 4.87
C ASN A 61 7.76 7.71 5.44
N MET A 62 7.54 6.46 5.03
CA MET A 62 6.36 5.71 5.42
C MET A 62 6.68 4.33 5.95
N SER A 63 5.99 3.95 7.02
CA SER A 63 5.90 2.59 7.51
C SER A 63 4.49 2.06 7.21
N ILE A 64 4.38 1.10 6.31
CA ILE A 64 3.11 0.52 5.89
C ILE A 64 2.96 -0.86 6.54
N TYR A 65 1.99 -0.96 7.43
CA TYR A 65 1.63 -2.15 8.18
C TYR A 65 0.46 -2.87 7.50
N SER A 66 0.65 -4.15 7.21
CA SER A 66 -0.41 -4.99 6.66
C SER A 66 -0.26 -6.43 7.13
N TYR A 67 -1.39 -7.10 7.32
CA TYR A 67 -1.45 -8.55 7.55
C TYR A 67 -1.39 -9.34 6.23
N SER A 68 -1.55 -8.67 5.08
CA SER A 68 -1.60 -9.33 3.78
C SER A 68 -0.21 -9.48 3.17
N ASP A 69 0.24 -10.73 3.03
CA ASP A 69 1.44 -11.07 2.26
C ASP A 69 1.35 -10.59 0.81
N TYR A 70 0.12 -10.49 0.28
CA TYR A 70 -0.11 -9.97 -1.05
C TYR A 70 0.35 -8.52 -1.22
N ILE A 71 0.36 -7.71 -0.15
CA ILE A 71 0.88 -6.35 -0.18
C ILE A 71 2.37 -6.29 0.19
N VAL A 72 2.77 -7.05 1.22
CA VAL A 72 4.11 -6.95 1.79
C VAL A 72 5.17 -7.65 0.93
N GLU A 73 4.93 -8.88 0.49
CA GLU A 73 5.95 -9.68 -0.22
C GLU A 73 6.39 -9.08 -1.55
N PRO A 74 5.49 -8.56 -2.43
CA PRO A 74 5.92 -8.02 -3.70
C PRO A 74 6.93 -6.89 -3.60
N ILE A 75 6.88 -6.13 -2.51
CA ILE A 75 7.77 -4.98 -2.31
C ILE A 75 9.03 -5.44 -1.57
N ARG A 76 8.88 -6.27 -0.53
CA ARG A 76 10.00 -6.83 0.23
C ARG A 76 10.94 -7.66 -0.65
N GLN A 77 10.40 -8.44 -1.58
CA GLN A 77 11.16 -9.31 -2.47
C GLN A 77 11.61 -8.61 -3.77
N GLY A 78 11.29 -7.32 -3.94
CA GLY A 78 11.60 -6.58 -5.17
C GLY A 78 10.78 -7.00 -6.40
N TRP A 79 9.72 -7.80 -6.25
CA TRP A 79 8.88 -8.23 -7.37
C TRP A 79 8.17 -7.06 -8.04
N LEU A 80 7.75 -6.03 -7.31
CA LEU A 80 7.14 -4.84 -7.90
C LEU A 80 8.07 -4.14 -8.91
N GLN A 81 9.38 -4.19 -8.66
CA GLN A 81 10.38 -3.68 -9.60
C GLN A 81 10.52 -4.60 -10.81
N SER A 82 10.68 -5.90 -10.56
CA SER A 82 10.78 -6.91 -11.63
C SER A 82 9.56 -6.91 -12.55
N TRP A 83 8.34 -6.90 -12.00
CA TRP A 83 7.11 -6.85 -12.79
C TRP A 83 7.06 -5.61 -13.69
N ALA A 84 7.48 -4.45 -13.19
CA ALA A 84 7.48 -3.24 -14.00
C ALA A 84 8.51 -3.28 -15.14
N GLN A 85 9.60 -4.03 -14.98
CA GLN A 85 10.62 -4.25 -16.02
C GLN A 85 10.19 -5.31 -17.05
N HIS A 86 9.24 -6.19 -16.69
CA HIS A 86 8.79 -7.31 -17.51
C HIS A 86 7.32 -7.20 -17.93
N ASP A 87 6.87 -5.99 -18.31
CA ASP A 87 5.51 -5.72 -18.79
C ASP A 87 4.39 -6.28 -17.88
N TRP A 88 4.62 -6.24 -16.58
CA TRP A 88 3.71 -6.74 -15.55
C TRP A 88 3.38 -8.22 -15.67
N LYS A 89 4.36 -9.02 -16.13
CA LYS A 89 4.28 -10.48 -16.18
C LYS A 89 5.08 -11.11 -15.04
N ASN A 90 4.59 -12.25 -14.56
CA ASN A 90 5.31 -13.09 -13.61
C ASN A 90 6.36 -13.96 -14.32
N ALA A 91 7.15 -14.71 -13.55
CA ALA A 91 8.17 -15.63 -14.08
C ALA A 91 7.64 -16.71 -15.05
N LYS A 92 6.32 -16.96 -15.06
CA LYS A 92 5.65 -17.90 -15.98
C LYS A 92 5.10 -17.19 -17.23
N GLY A 93 5.45 -15.93 -17.46
CA GLY A 93 4.98 -15.13 -18.60
C GLY A 93 3.52 -14.67 -18.51
N LYS A 94 2.82 -14.97 -17.41
CA LYS A 94 1.41 -14.57 -17.22
C LYS A 94 1.33 -13.19 -16.60
N THR A 95 0.36 -12.38 -17.04
CA THR A 95 0.07 -11.08 -16.42
C THR A 95 -0.20 -11.25 -14.92
N VAL A 96 0.45 -10.41 -14.11
CA VAL A 96 0.29 -10.39 -12.67
C VAL A 96 -1.13 -9.99 -12.32
N ARG A 97 -1.72 -10.69 -11.35
CA ARG A 97 -3.07 -10.38 -10.86
C ARG A 97 -3.11 -8.94 -10.33
N ASN A 98 -4.15 -8.19 -10.70
CA ASN A 98 -4.31 -6.76 -10.39
C ASN A 98 -3.16 -5.88 -10.93
N ALA A 99 -2.56 -6.24 -12.06
CA ALA A 99 -1.46 -5.48 -12.68
C ALA A 99 -1.72 -3.98 -12.72
N GLN A 100 -2.88 -3.54 -13.19
CA GLN A 100 -3.26 -2.11 -13.26
C GLN A 100 -3.14 -1.38 -11.91
N GLN A 101 -3.67 -1.97 -10.83
CA GLN A 101 -3.56 -1.39 -9.49
C GLN A 101 -2.09 -1.36 -9.02
N TRP A 102 -1.31 -2.39 -9.33
CA TRP A 102 0.13 -2.38 -9.02
C TRP A 102 0.92 -1.32 -9.77
N GLN A 103 0.55 -0.99 -11.02
CA GLN A 103 1.18 0.11 -11.75
C GLN A 103 0.90 1.45 -11.06
N GLN A 104 -0.34 1.66 -10.61
CA GLN A 104 -0.72 2.84 -9.86
C GLN A 104 0.02 2.92 -8.53
N VAL A 105 0.09 1.82 -7.77
CA VAL A 105 0.90 1.73 -6.54
C VAL A 105 2.35 2.08 -6.81
N LYS A 106 2.98 1.51 -7.84
CA LYS A 106 4.38 1.83 -8.18
C LYS A 106 4.58 3.32 -8.47
N LYS A 107 3.69 3.92 -9.28
CA LYS A 107 3.74 5.35 -9.61
C LYS A 107 3.62 6.21 -8.36
N LEU A 108 2.66 5.89 -7.49
CA LEU A 108 2.39 6.64 -6.28
C LEU A 108 3.46 6.45 -5.20
N LEU A 109 4.15 5.30 -5.17
CA LEU A 109 5.26 5.06 -4.25
C LEU A 109 6.57 5.75 -4.67
N ALA A 110 6.75 6.03 -5.95
CA ALA A 110 8.01 6.56 -6.50
C ALA A 110 8.60 7.79 -5.76
N PRO A 111 7.82 8.78 -5.30
CA PRO A 111 8.37 9.93 -4.58
C PRO A 111 8.60 9.66 -3.08
N HIS A 112 8.27 8.50 -2.54
CA HIS A 112 8.33 8.21 -1.10
C HIS A 112 9.40 7.17 -0.74
N ALA A 113 9.98 7.31 0.44
CA ALA A 113 10.79 6.25 1.03
C ALA A 113 9.88 5.37 1.89
N VAL A 114 9.66 4.12 1.47
CA VAL A 114 8.60 3.27 2.05
C VAL A 114 9.18 1.97 2.57
N ARG A 115 8.78 1.61 3.80
CA ARG A 115 9.05 0.32 4.41
C ARG A 115 7.73 -0.42 4.64
N PHE A 116 7.64 -1.64 4.14
CA PHE A 116 6.51 -2.52 4.42
C PHE A 116 6.82 -3.44 5.59
N ILE A 117 5.89 -3.53 6.53
CA ILE A 117 6.01 -4.30 7.75
C ILE A 117 4.82 -5.25 7.81
N LYS A 118 5.11 -6.56 7.88
CA LYS A 118 4.08 -7.57 8.09
C LYS A 118 3.67 -7.54 9.55
N ASN A 119 2.39 -7.28 9.81
CA ASN A 119 1.84 -7.53 11.14
C ASN A 119 1.65 -9.04 11.30
N LYS A 120 2.11 -9.58 12.43
CA LYS A 120 1.75 -10.92 12.85
C LYS A 120 0.38 -10.81 13.53
N GLU A 121 -0.57 -11.65 13.16
CA GLU A 121 -1.68 -11.90 14.07
C GLU A 121 -1.10 -12.66 15.27
N ASP A 122 -1.40 -12.19 16.49
CA ASP A 122 -1.12 -12.90 17.74
C ASP A 122 -2.01 -14.16 17.85
#